data_AF-A0A4R1UIM3-F1
#
_entry.id   AF-A0A4R1UIM3-F1
#
_cell.length_a   1.000
_cell.length_b   1.000
_cell.length_c   1.000
_cell.angle_alpha   90.00
_cell.angle_beta   90.00
_cell.angle_gamma   90.00
#
_symmetry.space_group_name_H-M   'P 1'
#
loop_
_entity.id
_entity.type
_entity.pdbx_description
1 polymer ?
#
loop_
_entity_poly.entity_id
_entity_poly.type
_entity_poly.pdbx_seq_one_letter_code
_entity_poly.pdbx_strand_id
1 'polypeptide(L)'
;MMPRYFIPALAFIPTLAATMAVALPARAQDAVSIDIYAIPSRPVVEAVAAASKDLAKRGMTTFYAQGHAVHATLYLTQYPASAEPQLEAAIAKVVKDYKSFPLILDGKERTASNWLFLRVKWSPALQRLADLVTLAAEPYRDHNVSPPGWMSQYPAKLPAFERYGSPNVFMQFDPHLTLLANETNPGLAAFMAETDKTQPQTVGEVEGVGIGLVDTNGQVVKTLAEFRFSGHA
;
A
#
# COMPACT_ATOMS: atom_id res chain seq x y z
N MET A 1 32.48 -22.04 -91.71
CA MET A 1 31.22 -21.28 -91.69
C MET A 1 30.35 -21.86 -90.59
N MET A 2 30.27 -21.19 -89.44
CA MET A 2 29.30 -21.49 -88.37
C MET A 2 28.24 -20.41 -88.37
N PRO A 3 27.03 -20.72 -87.88
CA PRO A 3 26.45 -19.86 -86.87
C PRO A 3 26.02 -20.64 -85.62
N ARG A 4 26.36 -20.01 -84.49
CA ARG A 4 25.98 -20.35 -83.12
C ARG A 4 24.54 -19.90 -82.87
N TYR A 5 23.73 -20.75 -82.26
CA TYR A 5 22.44 -20.34 -81.67
C TYR A 5 22.65 -20.00 -80.19
N PHE A 6 22.24 -18.77 -79.85
CA PHE A 6 22.27 -18.16 -78.52
C PHE A 6 21.07 -18.66 -77.68
N ILE A 7 21.32 -19.05 -76.44
CA ILE A 7 20.32 -19.30 -75.39
C ILE A 7 20.23 -18.02 -74.54
N PRO A 8 19.05 -17.43 -74.29
CA PRO A 8 18.95 -16.32 -73.35
C PRO A 8 18.93 -16.87 -71.91
N ALA A 9 19.85 -16.39 -71.09
CA ALA A 9 19.89 -16.63 -69.66
C ALA A 9 18.81 -15.78 -68.96
N LEU A 10 17.89 -16.42 -68.23
CA LEU A 10 16.99 -15.75 -67.30
C LEU A 10 17.80 -15.30 -66.08
N ALA A 11 17.87 -13.99 -65.85
CA ALA A 11 18.43 -13.41 -64.65
C ALA A 11 17.45 -13.59 -63.48
N PHE A 12 17.86 -14.37 -62.47
CA PHE A 12 17.19 -14.47 -61.18
C PHE A 12 17.51 -13.22 -60.36
N ILE A 13 16.52 -12.37 -60.08
CA ILE A 13 16.63 -11.26 -59.12
C ILE A 13 16.16 -11.81 -57.77
N PRO A 14 17.02 -11.87 -56.73
CA PRO A 14 16.57 -12.26 -55.40
C PRO A 14 15.93 -11.04 -54.73
N THR A 15 14.60 -11.09 -54.54
CA THR A 15 13.86 -10.09 -53.77
C THR A 15 14.19 -10.27 -52.29
N LEU A 16 14.97 -9.35 -51.72
CA LEU A 16 15.30 -9.29 -50.31
C LEU A 16 14.02 -8.91 -49.53
N ALA A 17 13.31 -9.89 -48.99
CA ALA A 17 12.17 -9.66 -48.11
C ALA A 17 12.68 -9.20 -46.73
N ALA A 18 12.70 -7.88 -46.51
CA ALA A 18 12.95 -7.31 -45.19
C ALA A 18 11.76 -7.60 -44.27
N THR A 19 11.90 -8.58 -43.37
CA THR A 19 10.96 -8.79 -42.27
C THR A 19 11.12 -7.66 -41.27
N MET A 20 10.25 -6.64 -41.36
CA MET A 20 10.06 -5.70 -40.27
C MET A 20 9.39 -6.45 -39.11
N ALA A 21 10.17 -6.74 -38.07
CA ALA A 21 9.64 -7.12 -36.78
C ALA A 21 8.84 -5.93 -36.24
N VAL A 22 7.51 -6.01 -36.34
CA VAL A 22 6.63 -5.08 -35.64
C VAL A 22 6.81 -5.38 -34.16
N ALA A 23 7.59 -4.55 -33.47
CA ALA A 23 7.64 -4.55 -32.02
C ALA A 23 6.24 -4.22 -31.53
N LEU A 24 5.51 -5.23 -31.07
CA LEU A 24 4.27 -5.02 -30.33
C LEU A 24 4.63 -4.13 -29.13
N PRO A 25 3.87 -3.04 -28.86
CA PRO A 25 4.08 -2.27 -27.65
C PRO A 25 4.00 -3.23 -26.48
N ALA A 26 5.02 -3.22 -25.62
CA ALA A 26 4.96 -3.92 -24.35
C ALA A 26 3.64 -3.53 -23.69
N ARG A 27 2.76 -4.50 -23.45
CA ARG A 27 1.53 -4.25 -22.69
C ARG A 27 1.96 -3.54 -21.41
N ALA A 28 1.36 -2.37 -21.13
CA ALA A 28 1.44 -1.76 -19.82
C ALA A 28 1.12 -2.88 -18.82
N GLN A 29 2.11 -3.29 -18.03
CA GLN A 29 1.90 -4.32 -17.03
C GLN A 29 0.81 -3.80 -16.10
N ASP A 30 -0.17 -4.63 -15.78
CA ASP A 30 -1.28 -4.23 -14.93
C ASP A 30 -0.71 -3.66 -13.61
N ALA A 31 -1.02 -2.39 -13.33
CA ALA A 31 -0.62 -1.74 -12.10
C ALA A 31 -1.42 -2.35 -10.94
N VAL A 32 -0.73 -2.64 -9.85
CA VAL A 32 -1.32 -3.18 -8.62
C VAL A 32 -1.13 -2.19 -7.48
N SER A 33 -2.14 -2.06 -6.63
CA SER A 33 -2.03 -1.29 -5.39
C SER A 33 -1.40 -2.18 -4.31
N ILE A 34 -0.28 -1.73 -3.75
CA ILE A 34 0.45 -2.43 -2.69
C ILE A 34 0.53 -1.52 -1.47
N ASP A 35 0.24 -2.08 -0.30
CA ASP A 35 0.58 -1.50 0.99
C ASP A 35 1.75 -2.26 1.61
N ILE A 36 2.73 -1.47 2.09
CA ILE A 36 3.79 -1.92 2.97
C ILE A 36 3.41 -1.43 4.36
N TYR A 37 3.15 -2.36 5.28
CA TYR A 37 2.46 -2.05 6.52
C TYR A 37 3.20 -2.59 7.74
N ALA A 38 3.07 -1.87 8.86
CA ALA A 38 3.53 -2.33 10.16
C ALA A 38 2.58 -3.42 10.68
N ILE A 39 3.16 -4.53 11.14
CA ILE A 39 2.42 -5.63 11.74
C ILE A 39 2.34 -5.39 13.25
N PRO A 40 1.15 -5.15 13.81
CA PRO A 40 1.00 -4.86 15.23
C PRO A 40 0.96 -6.13 16.08
N SER A 41 1.38 -6.02 17.33
CA SER A 41 1.31 -7.10 18.31
C SER A 41 -0.11 -7.40 18.77
N ARG A 42 -0.29 -8.56 19.40
CA ARG A 42 -1.59 -9.08 19.84
C ARG A 42 -2.44 -8.07 20.66
N PRO A 43 -1.91 -7.32 21.66
CA PRO A 43 -2.71 -6.33 22.40
C PRO A 43 -3.39 -5.29 21.51
N VAL A 44 -2.72 -4.86 20.44
CA VAL A 44 -3.27 -3.88 19.48
C VAL A 44 -4.36 -4.52 18.62
N VAL A 45 -4.15 -5.76 18.18
CA VAL A 45 -5.16 -6.54 17.44
C VAL A 45 -6.41 -6.76 18.30
N GLU A 46 -6.24 -7.07 19.59
CA GLU A 46 -7.35 -7.24 20.53
C GLU A 46 -8.12 -5.92 20.76
N ALA A 47 -7.44 -4.78 20.78
CA ALA A 47 -8.10 -3.47 20.86
C ALA A 47 -8.95 -3.17 19.61
N VAL A 48 -8.49 -3.52 18.42
CA VAL A 48 -9.28 -3.43 17.18
C VAL A 48 -10.46 -4.39 17.22
N ALA A 49 -10.27 -5.63 17.66
CA ALA A 49 -11.35 -6.60 17.81
C ALA A 49 -12.43 -6.13 18.81
N ALA A 50 -12.03 -5.52 19.93
CA ALA A 50 -12.95 -4.94 20.90
C ALA A 50 -13.75 -3.77 20.30
N ALA A 51 -13.08 -2.83 19.62
CA ALA A 51 -13.75 -1.72 18.93
C ALA A 51 -14.73 -2.24 17.87
N SER A 52 -14.32 -3.26 17.11
CA SER A 52 -15.17 -3.92 16.12
C SER A 52 -16.42 -4.53 16.74
N LYS A 53 -16.29 -5.21 17.90
CA LYS A 53 -17.44 -5.77 18.61
C LYS A 53 -18.41 -4.68 19.08
N ASP A 54 -17.91 -3.54 19.54
CA ASP A 54 -18.75 -2.43 19.99
C ASP A 54 -19.48 -1.74 18.85
N LEU A 55 -18.85 -1.61 17.68
CA LEU A 55 -19.47 -1.12 16.45
C LEU A 55 -20.53 -2.09 15.93
N ALA A 56 -20.28 -3.40 16.01
CA ALA A 56 -21.23 -4.43 15.60
C ALA A 56 -22.55 -4.39 16.40
N LYS A 57 -22.52 -4.03 17.70
CA LYS A 57 -23.73 -3.83 18.51
C LYS A 57 -24.66 -2.72 17.97
N ARG A 58 -24.14 -1.87 17.08
CA ARG A 58 -24.85 -0.75 16.45
C ARG A 58 -25.13 -1.00 14.97
N GLY A 59 -24.91 -2.22 14.49
CA GLY A 59 -25.15 -2.61 13.09
C GLY A 59 -24.10 -2.13 12.10
N MET A 60 -22.89 -1.78 12.54
CA MET A 60 -21.76 -1.45 11.67
C MET A 60 -20.85 -2.67 11.49
N THR A 61 -20.30 -2.86 10.29
CA THR A 61 -19.39 -3.97 9.98
C THR A 61 -18.01 -3.42 9.65
N THR A 62 -17.05 -3.64 10.55
CA THR A 62 -15.67 -3.16 10.37
C THR A 62 -14.89 -4.00 9.37
N PHE A 63 -13.75 -3.47 8.90
CA PHE A 63 -12.79 -4.25 8.11
C PHE A 63 -12.27 -5.49 8.86
N TYR A 64 -12.08 -5.39 10.17
CA TYR A 64 -11.73 -6.55 11.00
C TYR A 64 -12.82 -7.63 10.97
N ALA A 65 -14.09 -7.24 11.06
CA ALA A 65 -15.22 -8.18 10.97
C ALA A 65 -15.38 -8.79 9.57
N GLN A 66 -14.87 -8.13 8.54
CA GLN A 66 -14.79 -8.66 7.16
C GLN A 66 -13.59 -9.60 6.95
N GLY A 67 -12.74 -9.78 7.96
CA GLY A 67 -11.58 -10.67 7.90
C GLY A 67 -10.28 -10.01 7.44
N HIS A 68 -10.25 -8.68 7.29
CA HIS A 68 -9.01 -7.97 6.96
C HIS A 68 -8.03 -7.97 8.15
N ALA A 69 -6.74 -8.07 7.82
CA ALA A 69 -5.66 -8.01 8.81
C ALA A 69 -5.59 -6.61 9.43
N VAL A 70 -5.33 -6.56 10.74
CA VAL A 70 -5.04 -5.30 11.43
C VAL A 70 -3.63 -4.85 11.05
N HIS A 71 -3.52 -3.64 10.55
CA HIS A 71 -2.25 -3.08 10.09
C HIS A 71 -2.25 -1.55 10.18
N ALA A 72 -1.06 -0.97 10.25
CA ALA A 72 -0.83 0.46 10.04
C ALA A 72 0.01 0.63 8.78
N THR A 73 -0.52 1.33 7.78
CA THR A 73 0.19 1.65 6.53
C THR A 73 1.48 2.43 6.82
N LEU A 74 2.60 1.96 6.27
CA LEU A 74 3.87 2.67 6.27
C LEU A 74 4.08 3.36 4.92
N TYR A 75 3.70 2.70 3.82
CA TYR A 75 3.74 3.25 2.47
C TYR A 75 2.79 2.48 1.54
N LEU A 76 1.84 3.20 0.94
CA LEU A 76 0.86 2.65 0.01
C LEU A 76 0.90 3.45 -1.29
N THR A 77 1.12 2.76 -2.41
CA THR A 77 1.05 3.32 -3.77
C THR A 77 0.77 2.23 -4.80
N GLN A 78 0.85 2.56 -6.09
CA GLN A 78 0.73 1.58 -7.18
C GLN A 78 2.11 1.19 -7.72
N TYR A 79 2.22 -0.04 -8.19
CA TYR A 79 3.44 -0.63 -8.75
C TYR A 79 3.09 -1.38 -10.03
N PRO A 80 4.00 -1.46 -11.01
CA PRO A 80 3.93 -2.51 -12.02
C PRO A 80 3.98 -3.87 -11.32
N ALA A 81 3.13 -4.83 -11.71
CA ALA A 81 3.12 -6.16 -11.08
C ALA A 81 4.50 -6.87 -11.10
N SER A 82 5.38 -6.53 -12.05
CA SER A 82 6.73 -7.10 -12.12
C SER A 82 7.71 -6.59 -11.06
N ALA A 83 7.35 -5.56 -10.29
CA ALA A 83 8.20 -4.95 -9.27
C ALA A 83 8.18 -5.71 -7.92
N GLU A 84 7.25 -6.66 -7.74
CA GLU A 84 7.05 -7.39 -6.48
C GLU A 84 8.34 -8.02 -5.93
N PRO A 85 9.14 -8.78 -6.69
CA PRO A 85 10.36 -9.40 -6.16
C PRO A 85 11.42 -8.38 -5.69
N GLN A 86 11.58 -7.27 -6.42
CA GLN A 86 12.53 -6.21 -6.08
C GLN A 86 12.06 -5.46 -4.84
N LEU A 87 10.75 -5.21 -4.73
CA LEU A 87 10.14 -4.58 -3.58
C LEU A 87 10.35 -5.44 -2.31
N GLU A 88 10.06 -6.74 -2.38
CA GLU A 88 10.29 -7.67 -1.27
C GLU A 88 11.75 -7.67 -0.81
N ALA A 89 12.69 -7.75 -1.76
CA ALA A 89 14.12 -7.74 -1.44
C ALA A 89 14.58 -6.41 -0.81
N ALA A 90 14.07 -5.28 -1.30
CA ALA A 90 14.39 -3.96 -0.77
C ALA A 90 13.89 -3.79 0.67
N ILE A 91 12.64 -4.20 0.95
CA ILE A 91 12.06 -4.11 2.28
C ILE A 91 12.74 -5.09 3.25
N ALA A 92 12.99 -6.33 2.83
CA ALA A 92 13.72 -7.31 3.63
C ALA A 92 15.07 -6.76 4.11
N LYS A 93 15.79 -6.04 3.23
CA LYS A 93 17.08 -5.41 3.57
C LYS A 93 16.93 -4.28 4.59
N VAL A 94 15.90 -3.45 4.49
CA VAL A 94 15.64 -2.36 5.44
C VAL A 94 15.36 -2.90 6.84
N VAL A 95 14.57 -3.98 6.92
CA VAL A 95 14.02 -4.46 8.21
C VAL A 95 14.81 -5.61 8.84
N LYS A 96 15.87 -6.08 8.19
CA LYS A 96 16.65 -7.26 8.62
C LYS A 96 17.09 -7.21 10.09
N ASP A 97 17.55 -6.06 10.55
CA ASP A 97 18.09 -5.87 11.90
C ASP A 97 17.15 -5.09 12.83
N TYR A 98 15.89 -4.91 12.41
CA TYR A 98 14.89 -4.25 13.24
C TYR A 98 14.49 -5.13 14.44
N LYS A 99 14.16 -4.43 15.52
CA LYS A 99 13.58 -5.00 16.74
C LYS A 99 12.18 -4.42 16.96
N SER A 100 11.34 -5.16 17.66
CA SER A 100 10.02 -4.70 18.05
C SER A 100 10.11 -3.45 18.90
N PHE A 101 9.23 -2.49 18.65
CA PHE A 101 9.19 -1.21 19.37
C PHE A 101 7.75 -0.80 19.68
N PRO A 102 7.52 0.06 20.69
CA PRO A 102 6.17 0.38 21.13
C PRO A 102 5.26 0.97 20.03
N LEU A 103 4.04 0.45 19.98
CA LEU A 103 2.92 0.97 19.20
C LEU A 103 1.78 1.31 20.15
N ILE A 104 1.43 2.58 20.25
CA ILE A 104 0.47 3.08 21.24
C ILE A 104 -0.79 3.55 20.53
N LEU A 105 -1.94 3.03 20.94
CA LEU A 105 -3.24 3.59 20.57
C LEU A 105 -3.66 4.58 21.64
N ASP A 106 -3.99 5.81 21.24
CA ASP A 106 -4.30 6.91 22.16
C ASP A 106 -5.65 7.59 21.87
N GLY A 107 -6.47 7.00 21.01
CA GLY A 107 -7.75 7.60 20.65
C GLY A 107 -8.48 6.93 19.52
N LYS A 108 -9.57 7.56 19.13
CA LYS A 108 -10.34 7.28 17.92
C LYS A 108 -10.46 8.58 17.15
N GLU A 109 -10.57 8.47 15.83
CA GLU A 109 -10.77 9.63 14.97
C GLU A 109 -11.82 9.32 13.92
N ARG A 110 -12.71 10.30 13.69
CA ARG A 110 -13.67 10.26 12.59
C ARG A 110 -13.43 11.42 11.64
N THR A 111 -13.24 11.14 10.36
CA THR A 111 -13.09 12.18 9.32
C THR A 111 -14.43 12.82 8.96
N ALA A 112 -14.39 13.92 8.21
CA ALA A 112 -15.58 14.54 7.63
C ALA A 112 -16.35 13.59 6.68
N SER A 113 -15.65 12.66 6.04
CA SER A 113 -16.22 11.61 5.18
C SER A 113 -16.58 10.34 5.95
N ASN A 114 -16.68 10.37 7.28
CA ASN A 114 -17.03 9.21 8.12
C ASN A 114 -16.13 7.98 7.95
N TRP A 115 -14.83 8.20 7.70
CA TRP A 115 -13.85 7.18 8.00
C TRP A 115 -13.64 7.12 9.50
N LEU A 116 -13.50 5.93 10.06
CA LEU A 116 -13.27 5.73 11.47
C LEU A 116 -11.95 4.99 11.69
N PHE A 117 -11.11 5.54 12.55
CA PHE A 117 -9.81 5.00 12.88
C PHE A 117 -9.65 4.80 14.38
N LEU A 118 -8.82 3.82 14.78
CA LEU A 118 -8.07 3.94 16.03
C LEU A 118 -6.80 4.74 15.74
N ARG A 119 -6.58 5.80 16.52
CA ARG A 119 -5.42 6.66 16.33
C ARG A 119 -4.18 5.99 16.90
N VAL A 120 -3.13 5.93 16.10
CA VAL A 120 -1.81 5.50 16.53
C VAL A 120 -1.02 6.75 16.93
N LYS A 121 -0.51 6.76 18.15
CA LYS A 121 0.36 7.83 18.61
C LYS A 121 1.64 7.83 17.78
N TRP A 122 1.96 8.97 17.19
CA TRP A 122 3.23 9.16 16.49
C TRP A 122 4.41 8.86 17.42
N SER A 123 5.44 8.19 16.88
CA SER A 123 6.71 7.99 17.57
C SER A 123 7.87 8.15 16.58
N PRO A 124 9.06 8.59 17.07
CA PRO A 124 10.24 8.67 16.21
C PRO A 124 10.63 7.33 15.57
N ALA A 125 10.42 6.21 16.28
CA ALA A 125 10.71 4.88 15.77
C ALA A 125 9.78 4.48 14.61
N LEU A 126 8.47 4.75 14.76
CA LEU A 126 7.49 4.46 13.72
C LEU A 126 7.69 5.36 12.49
N GLN A 127 7.92 6.66 12.68
CA GLN A 127 8.26 7.59 11.59
C GLN A 127 9.51 7.13 10.85
N ARG A 128 10.58 6.78 11.57
CA ARG A 128 11.83 6.34 10.95
C ARG A 128 11.62 5.07 10.12
N LEU A 129 10.82 4.12 10.61
CA LEU A 129 10.46 2.93 9.85
C LEU A 129 9.69 3.31 8.57
N ALA A 130 8.67 4.16 8.66
CA ALA A 130 7.87 4.60 7.52
C ALA A 130 8.72 5.33 6.46
N ASP A 131 9.62 6.22 6.88
CA ASP A 131 10.50 6.96 5.99
C ASP A 131 11.49 6.03 5.27
N LEU A 132 12.09 5.08 5.99
CA LEU A 132 13.04 4.13 5.40
C LEU A 132 12.34 3.15 4.44
N VAL A 133 11.14 2.69 4.79
CA VAL A 133 10.30 1.88 3.90
C VAL A 133 9.96 2.68 2.64
N THR A 134 9.52 3.93 2.79
CA THR A 134 9.18 4.80 1.66
C THR A 134 10.38 4.98 0.73
N LEU A 135 11.56 5.32 1.27
CA LEU A 135 12.77 5.53 0.45
C LEU A 135 13.25 4.25 -0.25
N ALA A 136 13.05 3.08 0.37
CA ALA A 136 13.44 1.81 -0.25
C ALA A 136 12.45 1.37 -1.34
N ALA A 137 11.18 1.73 -1.20
CA ALA A 137 10.10 1.26 -2.06
C ALA A 137 9.77 2.21 -3.22
N GLU A 138 9.90 3.52 -3.03
CA GLU A 138 9.51 4.53 -4.02
C GLU A 138 10.18 4.38 -5.39
N PRO A 139 11.44 3.91 -5.54
CA PRO A 139 12.07 3.75 -6.86
C PRO A 139 11.39 2.69 -7.74
N TYR A 140 10.53 1.84 -7.17
CA TYR A 140 9.85 0.76 -7.89
C TYR A 140 8.39 1.08 -8.22
N ARG A 141 7.87 2.22 -7.76
CA ARG A 141 6.46 2.60 -7.95
C ARG A 141 6.13 2.88 -9.42
N ASP A 142 4.85 2.86 -9.73
CA ASP A 142 4.37 3.48 -10.96
C ASP A 142 4.44 5.02 -10.81
N HIS A 143 5.14 5.67 -11.74
CA HIS A 143 5.28 7.12 -11.77
C HIS A 143 4.13 7.84 -12.48
N ASN A 144 3.22 7.10 -13.12
CA ASN A 144 2.07 7.66 -13.84
C ASN A 144 0.79 7.74 -12.99
N VAL A 145 0.89 7.47 -11.69
CA VAL A 145 -0.25 7.49 -10.76
C VAL A 145 -0.71 8.94 -10.55
N SER A 146 -2.00 9.18 -10.78
CA SER A 146 -2.62 10.47 -10.53
C SER A 146 -3.11 10.60 -9.07
N PRO A 147 -3.11 11.81 -8.49
CA PRO A 147 -3.65 12.02 -7.15
C PRO A 147 -5.13 11.60 -7.08
N PRO A 148 -5.56 10.86 -6.03
CA PRO A 148 -6.97 10.56 -5.83
C PRO A 148 -7.78 11.83 -5.57
N GLY A 149 -9.04 11.86 -6.03
CA GLY A 149 -9.87 13.07 -6.02
C GLY A 149 -10.09 13.71 -4.64
N TRP A 150 -10.12 12.91 -3.58
CA TRP A 150 -10.25 13.40 -2.19
C TRP A 150 -9.08 14.30 -1.76
N MET A 151 -7.90 14.17 -2.39
CA MET A 151 -6.71 14.94 -2.05
C MET A 151 -6.86 16.44 -2.31
N SER A 152 -7.81 16.83 -3.17
CA SER A 152 -8.20 18.25 -3.36
C SER A 152 -8.60 18.93 -2.04
N GLN A 153 -9.06 18.17 -1.04
CA GLN A 153 -9.40 18.67 0.29
C GLN A 153 -8.18 18.81 1.23
N TYR A 154 -7.02 18.26 0.82
CA TYR A 154 -5.78 18.20 1.60
C TYR A 154 -4.58 18.68 0.77
N PRO A 155 -4.55 19.94 0.31
CA PRO A 155 -3.52 20.44 -0.59
C PRO A 155 -2.09 20.32 -0.03
N ALA A 156 -1.94 20.32 1.30
CA ALA A 156 -0.64 20.12 1.95
C ALA A 156 -0.03 18.72 1.72
N LYS A 157 -0.84 17.72 1.35
CA LYS A 157 -0.38 16.35 1.05
C LYS A 157 0.07 16.17 -0.40
N LEU A 158 -0.28 17.11 -1.29
CA LEU A 158 0.04 17.02 -2.73
C LEU A 158 1.55 16.93 -3.01
N PRO A 159 2.44 17.75 -2.40
CA PRO A 159 3.87 17.65 -2.68
C PRO A 159 4.48 16.28 -2.31
N ALA A 160 3.97 15.66 -1.24
CA ALA A 160 4.38 14.32 -0.84
C ALA A 160 3.91 13.29 -1.87
N PHE A 161 2.67 13.40 -2.33
CA PHE A 161 2.13 12.52 -3.36
C PHE A 161 2.86 12.65 -4.70
N GLU A 162 3.10 13.86 -5.20
CA GLU A 162 3.79 14.05 -6.49
C GLU A 162 5.20 13.44 -6.47
N ARG A 163 5.91 13.59 -5.34
CA ARG A 163 7.26 13.07 -5.18
C ARG A 163 7.29 11.56 -4.96
N TYR A 164 6.44 11.04 -4.09
CA TYR A 164 6.54 9.67 -3.58
C TYR A 164 5.36 8.78 -3.96
N GLY A 165 4.37 9.26 -4.70
CA GLY A 165 3.18 8.46 -5.07
C GLY A 165 2.25 8.13 -3.90
N SER A 166 2.46 8.71 -2.72
CA SER A 166 1.64 8.48 -1.53
C SER A 166 1.51 9.76 -0.70
N PRO A 167 0.33 10.08 -0.15
CA PRO A 167 0.11 11.36 0.55
C PRO A 167 0.54 11.37 2.02
N ASN A 168 0.67 10.19 2.64
CA ASN A 168 0.88 10.06 4.09
C ASN A 168 2.32 9.62 4.41
N VAL A 169 3.32 10.33 3.86
CA VAL A 169 4.75 10.00 4.02
C VAL A 169 5.54 11.20 4.57
N PHE A 170 6.68 10.94 5.22
CA PHE A 170 7.56 11.96 5.80
C PHE A 170 6.80 12.92 6.71
N MET A 171 6.85 14.23 6.42
CA MET A 171 6.19 15.28 7.21
C MET A 171 4.66 15.19 7.20
N GLN A 172 4.07 14.37 6.31
CA GLN A 172 2.63 14.10 6.23
C GLN A 172 2.28 12.71 6.78
N PHE A 173 3.23 12.01 7.41
CA PHE A 173 2.99 10.70 7.98
C PHE A 173 1.94 10.77 9.09
N ASP A 174 0.92 9.93 8.94
CA ASP A 174 -0.30 9.96 9.73
C ASP A 174 -0.72 8.52 10.06
N PRO A 175 -0.11 7.89 11.08
CA PRO A 175 -0.33 6.49 11.38
C PRO A 175 -1.69 6.26 12.06
N HIS A 176 -2.43 5.27 11.59
CA HIS A 176 -3.74 4.90 12.12
C HIS A 176 -4.09 3.45 11.80
N LEU A 177 -5.10 2.91 12.49
CA LEU A 177 -5.71 1.61 12.19
C LEU A 177 -7.15 1.83 11.74
N THR A 178 -7.46 1.49 10.49
CA THR A 178 -8.79 1.73 9.90
C THR A 178 -9.81 0.70 10.37
N LEU A 179 -10.94 1.20 10.87
CA LEU A 179 -12.08 0.37 11.28
C LEU A 179 -13.18 0.38 10.22
N LEU A 180 -13.51 1.56 9.70
CA LEU A 180 -14.61 1.77 8.74
C LEU A 180 -14.19 2.81 7.69
N ALA A 181 -14.72 2.69 6.48
CA ALA A 181 -14.59 3.68 5.42
C ALA A 181 -15.97 4.19 5.00
N ASN A 182 -16.13 5.51 4.90
CA ASN A 182 -17.35 6.17 4.42
C ASN A 182 -18.65 5.64 5.06
N GLU A 183 -18.65 5.39 6.37
CA GLU A 183 -19.79 4.79 7.07
C GLU A 183 -21.00 5.74 7.06
N THR A 184 -22.18 5.17 6.82
CA THR A 184 -23.46 5.91 6.68
C THR A 184 -24.43 5.59 7.81
N ASN A 185 -24.15 4.59 8.63
CA ASN A 185 -24.98 4.23 9.77
C ASN A 185 -25.09 5.40 10.76
N PRO A 186 -26.32 5.88 11.07
CA PRO A 186 -26.52 7.03 11.96
C PRO A 186 -26.01 6.78 13.39
N GLY A 187 -25.85 5.52 13.79
CA GLY A 187 -25.29 5.09 15.06
C GLY A 187 -23.81 5.45 15.25
N LEU A 188 -23.08 5.80 14.18
CA LEU A 188 -21.68 6.22 14.26
C LEU A 188 -21.51 7.50 15.09
N ALA A 189 -22.42 8.47 14.95
CA ALA A 189 -22.34 9.72 15.72
C ALA A 189 -22.52 9.48 17.22
N ALA A 190 -23.46 8.62 17.59
CA ALA A 190 -23.67 8.20 18.98
C ALA A 190 -22.47 7.43 19.53
N PHE A 191 -21.89 6.52 18.72
CA PHE A 191 -20.67 5.81 19.09
C PHE A 191 -19.52 6.77 19.42
N MET A 192 -19.27 7.76 18.56
CA MET A 192 -18.20 8.74 18.81
C MET A 192 -18.43 9.50 20.12
N ALA A 193 -19.63 10.04 20.32
CA ALA A 193 -19.98 10.81 21.52
C ALA A 193 -19.87 10.01 22.84
N GLU A 194 -20.13 8.71 22.81
CA GLU A 194 -19.97 7.83 23.97
C GLU A 194 -18.50 7.51 24.26
N THR A 195 -17.72 7.28 23.21
CA THR A 195 -16.32 6.87 23.34
C THR A 195 -15.34 7.99 23.67
N ASP A 196 -15.71 9.26 23.45
CA ASP A 196 -14.88 10.42 23.86
C ASP A 196 -14.61 10.44 25.37
N LYS A 197 -15.42 9.73 26.16
CA LYS A 197 -15.26 9.58 27.62
C LYS A 197 -14.23 8.52 28.03
N THR A 198 -13.83 7.64 27.10
CA THR A 198 -12.89 6.54 27.34
C THR A 198 -11.94 6.41 26.16
N GLN A 199 -10.79 7.08 26.25
CA GLN A 199 -9.76 6.93 25.22
C GLN A 199 -9.07 5.57 25.40
N PRO A 200 -8.99 4.73 24.35
CA PRO A 200 -8.14 3.56 24.41
C PRO A 200 -6.72 4.02 24.71
N GLN A 201 -6.12 3.43 25.73
CA GLN A 201 -4.70 3.53 26.04
C GLN A 201 -4.16 2.10 25.94
N THR A 202 -3.98 1.65 24.71
CA THR A 202 -3.44 0.32 24.44
C THR A 202 -1.98 0.48 24.08
N VAL A 203 -1.12 -0.19 24.83
CA VAL A 203 0.30 -0.29 24.52
C VAL A 203 0.56 -1.69 23.99
N GLY A 204 1.05 -1.76 22.76
CA GLY A 204 1.63 -2.96 22.19
C GLY A 204 2.92 -2.60 21.44
N GLU A 205 3.20 -3.33 20.37
CA GLU A 205 4.45 -3.21 19.61
C GLU A 205 4.17 -3.30 18.11
N VAL A 206 5.10 -2.76 17.31
CA VAL A 206 5.29 -3.20 15.93
C VAL A 206 6.21 -4.41 15.96
N GLU A 207 5.76 -5.56 15.46
CA GLU A 207 6.50 -6.84 15.49
C GLU A 207 7.08 -7.23 14.13
N GLY A 208 6.82 -6.42 13.10
CA GLY A 208 7.30 -6.70 11.76
C GLY A 208 6.76 -5.74 10.72
N VAL A 209 7.11 -6.03 9.47
CA VAL A 209 6.59 -5.35 8.28
C VAL A 209 6.02 -6.40 7.33
N GLY A 210 4.83 -6.14 6.80
CA GLY A 210 4.21 -6.91 5.73
C GLY A 210 4.16 -6.14 4.43
N ILE A 211 4.02 -6.88 3.33
CA ILE A 211 3.74 -6.36 2.00
C ILE A 211 2.47 -7.06 1.52
N GLY A 212 1.49 -6.32 1.01
CA GLY A 212 0.24 -6.92 0.55
C GLY A 212 -0.43 -6.15 -0.57
N LEU A 213 -1.15 -6.88 -1.42
CA LEU A 213 -2.11 -6.30 -2.35
C LEU A 213 -3.29 -5.75 -1.55
N VAL A 214 -3.75 -4.56 -1.94
CA VAL A 214 -4.86 -3.88 -1.25
C VAL A 214 -6.06 -3.62 -2.16
N ASP A 215 -7.23 -3.54 -1.54
CA ASP A 215 -8.44 -3.08 -2.19
C ASP A 215 -8.49 -1.54 -2.34
N THR A 216 -9.64 -1.02 -2.81
CA THR A 216 -9.85 0.43 -2.98
C THR A 216 -9.86 1.22 -1.68
N ASN A 217 -10.03 0.57 -0.53
CA ASN A 217 -9.99 1.17 0.80
C ASN A 217 -8.60 1.01 1.45
N GLY A 218 -7.61 0.52 0.71
CA GLY A 218 -6.28 0.26 1.22
C GLY A 218 -6.21 -0.93 2.17
N GLN A 219 -7.22 -1.81 2.20
CA GLN A 219 -7.20 -2.99 3.07
C GLN A 219 -6.48 -4.15 2.39
N VAL A 220 -5.60 -4.83 3.14
CA VAL A 220 -4.87 -6.01 2.66
C VAL A 220 -5.86 -7.12 2.29
N VAL A 221 -5.83 -7.54 1.03
CA VAL A 221 -6.61 -8.67 0.48
C VAL A 221 -5.74 -9.90 0.22
N LYS A 222 -4.44 -9.71 0.04
CA LYS A 222 -3.47 -10.79 -0.11
C LYS A 222 -2.11 -10.34 0.41
N THR A 223 -1.59 -11.04 1.40
CA THR A 223 -0.20 -10.89 1.85
C THR A 223 0.74 -11.52 0.83
N LEU A 224 1.78 -10.76 0.45
CA LEU A 224 2.84 -11.18 -0.45
C LEU A 224 4.06 -11.65 0.36
N ALA A 225 4.46 -10.85 1.35
CA ALA A 225 5.56 -11.18 2.26
C ALA A 225 5.31 -10.63 3.67
N GLU A 226 5.91 -11.27 4.67
CA GLU A 226 6.03 -10.74 6.03
C GLU A 226 7.45 -10.91 6.54
N PHE A 227 7.96 -9.88 7.21
CA PHE A 227 9.27 -9.84 7.84
C PHE A 227 9.09 -9.55 9.32
N ARG A 228 9.19 -10.58 10.16
CA ARG A 228 9.10 -10.45 11.62
C ARG A 228 10.43 -10.00 12.20
N PHE A 229 10.38 -9.08 13.16
CA PHE A 229 11.56 -8.58 13.84
C PHE A 229 12.14 -9.64 14.78
N SER A 230 13.46 -9.65 14.92
CA SER A 230 14.19 -10.76 15.56
C SER A 230 14.43 -10.58 17.08
N GLY A 231 13.78 -9.59 17.72
CA GLY A 231 13.86 -9.35 19.16
C GLY A 231 13.12 -8.08 19.59
N HIS A 232 13.03 -7.82 20.90
CA HIS A 232 12.43 -6.59 21.46
C HIS A 232 13.50 -5.50 21.65
N ALA A 233 13.17 -4.24 21.35
CA ALA A 233 14.06 -3.08 21.46
C ALA A 233 14.21 -2.57 22.89
#